data_AF-E2B4A0-F1
#
_entry.id   AF-E2B4A0-F1
#
_cell.length_a   1.000
_cell.length_b   1.000
_cell.length_c   1.000
_cell.angle_alpha   90.00
_cell.angle_beta   90.00
_cell.angle_gamma   90.00
#
_symmetry.space_group_name_H-M   'P 1'
#
loop_
_entity.id
_entity.type
_entity.pdbx_description
1 polymer ?
#
loop_
_entity_poly.entity_id
_entity_poly.type
_entity_poly.pdbx_seq_one_letter_code
_entity_poly.pdbx_strand_id
1 'polypeptide(L)'
;KWFARFCRSNFDVKDESRSGRPITEKADEILEKVQQDKHISSVDICMELGNDHKTVLNHLHKAGYKKKLDVWVPHELSATNMIDRINICDALLKRNEIEPFLKCVITGNEKW
;
A
#
# COMPACT_ATOMS: atom_id res chain seq x y z
N LYS A 1 45.59 -4.51 -14.45
CA LYS A 1 44.13 -4.77 -14.27
C LYS A 1 43.29 -4.12 -15.38
N TRP A 2 43.44 -2.82 -15.67
CA TRP A 2 42.73 -2.15 -16.78
C TRP A 2 43.09 -2.67 -18.17
N PHE A 3 44.39 -2.80 -18.49
CA PHE A 3 44.83 -3.35 -19.78
C PHE A 3 44.22 -4.73 -20.08
N ALA A 4 44.17 -5.63 -19.08
CA ALA A 4 43.53 -6.94 -19.21
C ALA A 4 42.00 -6.86 -19.41
N ARG A 5 41.31 -5.84 -18.87
CA ARG A 5 39.88 -5.59 -19.14
C ARG A 5 39.67 -5.11 -20.58
N PHE A 6 40.50 -4.19 -21.06
CA PHE A 6 40.45 -3.70 -22.44
C PHE A 6 40.78 -4.79 -23.47
N CYS A 7 41.76 -5.67 -23.18
CA CYS A 7 42.02 -6.84 -24.03
C CYS A 7 40.85 -7.83 -24.08
N ARG A 8 39.94 -7.78 -23.10
CA ARG A 8 38.68 -8.55 -23.08
C ARG A 8 37.50 -7.77 -23.64
N SER A 9 37.76 -6.66 -24.34
CA SER A 9 36.74 -5.73 -24.87
C SER A 9 35.79 -5.13 -23.82
N ASN A 10 36.17 -5.15 -22.54
CA ASN A 10 35.44 -4.42 -21.51
C ASN A 10 36.02 -3.02 -21.38
N PHE A 11 35.37 -2.07 -22.06
CA PHE A 11 35.68 -0.65 -22.04
C PHE A 11 34.82 0.14 -21.05
N ASP A 12 34.04 -0.53 -20.20
CA ASP A 12 33.28 0.14 -19.16
C ASP A 12 34.26 0.77 -18.16
N VAL A 13 34.15 2.10 -18.04
CA VAL A 13 34.97 2.91 -17.13
C VAL A 13 34.32 3.00 -15.75
N LYS A 14 33.06 2.55 -15.61
CA LYS A 14 32.39 2.51 -14.32
C LYS A 14 33.01 1.44 -13.43
N ASP A 15 33.09 1.78 -12.14
CA ASP A 15 33.46 0.79 -11.15
C ASP A 15 32.40 -0.30 -11.08
N GLU A 16 32.86 -1.54 -10.94
CA GLU A 16 31.99 -2.67 -10.62
C GLU A 16 31.28 -2.40 -9.28
N SER A 17 30.08 -2.97 -9.14
CA SER A 17 29.32 -2.91 -7.89
C SER A 17 30.20 -3.30 -6.71
N ARG A 18 30.49 -2.32 -5.85
CA ARG A 18 31.28 -2.57 -4.65
C ARG A 18 30.38 -3.27 -3.63
N SER A 19 30.94 -4.23 -2.91
CA SER A 19 30.31 -4.73 -1.68
C SER A 19 30.27 -3.58 -0.68
N GLY A 20 29.14 -2.87 -0.63
CA GLY A 20 28.89 -1.81 0.32
C GLY A 20 28.80 -2.34 1.75
N ARG A 21 28.48 -1.46 2.71
CA ARG A 21 28.16 -1.88 4.07
C ARG A 21 27.00 -2.90 4.02
N PRO A 22 27.12 -4.06 4.68
CA PRO A 22 26.00 -4.98 4.80
C PRO A 22 24.81 -4.25 5.40
N ILE A 23 23.66 -4.32 4.73
CA ILE A 23 22.41 -3.83 5.29
C ILE A 23 22.02 -4.86 6.36
N THR A 24 22.45 -4.64 7.60
CA THR A 24 21.93 -5.33 8.79
C THR A 24 20.56 -4.76 9.19
N GLU A 25 20.03 -3.83 8.41
CA GLU A 25 18.77 -3.16 8.71
C GLU A 25 17.64 -4.17 8.54
N LYS A 26 16.83 -4.29 9.59
CA LYS A 26 15.64 -5.15 9.71
C LYS A 26 14.50 -4.66 8.80
N ALA A 27 14.79 -4.47 7.52
CA ALA A 27 13.87 -3.90 6.56
C ALA A 27 12.61 -4.77 6.42
N ASP A 28 12.78 -6.09 6.42
CA ASP A 28 11.67 -7.04 6.35
C ASP A 28 10.79 -6.96 7.60
N GLU A 29 11.37 -6.86 8.80
CA GLU A 29 10.62 -6.69 10.05
C GLU A 29 9.83 -5.36 10.08
N ILE A 30 10.39 -4.28 9.52
CA ILE A 30 9.68 -2.98 9.39
C ILE A 30 8.45 -3.15 8.49
N LEU A 31 8.57 -3.87 7.38
CA LEU A 31 7.48 -4.06 6.44
C LEU A 31 6.41 -4.99 7.00
N GLU A 32 6.79 -6.03 7.72
CA GLU A 32 5.87 -6.94 8.41
C GLU A 32 4.98 -6.19 9.40
N LYS A 33 5.56 -5.26 10.19
CA LYS A 33 4.81 -4.42 11.13
C LYS A 33 3.74 -3.56 10.44
N VAL A 34 4.09 -2.94 9.32
CA VAL A 34 3.14 -2.12 8.54
C VAL A 34 2.07 -2.96 7.84
N GLN A 35 2.37 -4.21 7.49
CA GLN A 35 1.38 -5.12 6.93
C GLN A 35 0.38 -5.61 7.99
N GLN A 36 0.85 -5.86 9.21
CA GLN A 36 0.01 -6.26 10.34
C GLN A 36 -0.93 -5.14 10.79
N ASP A 37 -0.41 -3.92 10.92
CA ASP A 37 -1.20 -2.74 11.24
C ASP A 37 -0.82 -1.57 10.33
N LYS A 38 -1.76 -1.15 9.49
CA LYS A 38 -1.56 -0.03 8.55
C LYS A 38 -1.58 1.34 9.24
N HIS A 39 -2.04 1.42 10.49
CA HIS A 39 -2.12 2.66 11.27
C HIS A 39 -0.95 2.84 12.25
N ILE A 40 -0.05 1.85 12.35
CA ILE A 40 1.11 1.92 13.24
C ILE A 40 1.96 3.16 12.96
N SER A 41 2.42 3.82 14.02
CA SER A 41 3.28 4.98 13.85
C SER A 41 4.73 4.56 13.58
N SER A 42 5.44 5.35 12.78
CA SER A 42 6.89 5.14 12.56
C SER A 42 7.71 5.18 13.85
N VAL A 43 7.20 5.83 14.91
CA VAL A 43 7.86 5.92 16.22
C VAL A 43 7.68 4.60 16.97
N ASP A 44 6.49 4.01 16.94
CA ASP A 44 6.22 2.72 17.59
C ASP A 44 7.06 1.62 16.93
N ILE A 45 7.15 1.60 15.59
CA ILE A 45 8.04 0.69 14.87
C ILE A 45 9.50 0.87 15.32
N CYS A 46 9.95 2.11 15.50
CA CYS A 46 11.34 2.37 15.89
C CYS A 46 11.64 1.91 17.31
N MET A 47 10.68 2.12 18.24
CA MET A 47 10.77 1.66 19.62
C MET A 47 10.77 0.13 19.72
N GLU A 48 9.88 -0.54 18.99
CA GLU A 48 9.78 -2.01 19.02
C GLU A 48 11.00 -2.70 18.40
N LEU A 49 11.51 -2.17 17.28
CA LEU A 49 12.62 -2.79 16.56
C LEU A 49 13.99 -2.33 17.06
N GLY A 50 14.05 -1.29 17.90
CA GLY A 50 15.29 -0.66 18.36
C GLY A 50 16.03 0.10 17.26
N ASN A 51 15.32 0.50 16.21
CA ASN A 51 15.89 1.18 15.05
C ASN A 51 15.83 2.70 15.22
N ASP A 52 16.73 3.42 14.57
CA ASP A 52 16.62 4.87 14.47
C ASP A 52 15.40 5.27 13.62
N HIS A 53 14.67 6.31 14.05
CA HIS A 53 13.44 6.76 13.40
C HIS A 53 13.64 7.14 11.93
N LYS A 54 14.76 7.78 11.60
CA LYS A 54 15.10 8.16 10.21
C LYS A 54 15.34 6.93 9.34
N THR A 55 15.92 5.87 9.92
CA THR A 55 16.13 4.59 9.24
C THR A 55 14.79 3.98 8.85
N VAL A 56 13.82 3.91 9.78
CA VAL A 56 12.46 3.43 9.50
C VAL A 56 11.80 4.23 8.39
N LEU A 57 11.83 5.57 8.46
CA LEU A 57 11.26 6.43 7.43
C LEU A 57 11.90 6.21 6.04
N ASN A 58 13.23 6.08 5.98
CA ASN A 58 13.94 5.82 4.74
C ASN A 58 13.54 4.47 4.12
N HIS A 59 13.36 3.42 4.92
CA HIS A 59 12.90 2.13 4.42
C HIS A 59 11.48 2.19 3.89
N LEU A 60 10.57 2.81 4.64
CA LEU A 60 9.18 2.98 4.20
C LEU A 60 9.11 3.76 2.88
N HIS A 61 9.89 4.82 2.74
CA HIS A 61 9.97 5.59 1.50
C HIS A 61 10.56 4.77 0.34
N LYS A 62 11.65 4.02 0.57
CA LYS A 62 12.25 3.13 -0.44
C LYS A 62 11.28 2.02 -0.89
N ALA A 63 10.45 1.52 0.02
CA ALA A 63 9.41 0.53 -0.26
C ALA A 63 8.14 1.13 -0.90
N GLY A 64 8.07 2.46 -1.06
CA GLY A 64 6.96 3.16 -1.72
C GLY A 64 5.78 3.50 -0.81
N TYR A 65 5.89 3.32 0.50
CA TYR A 65 4.85 3.69 1.45
C TYR A 65 4.77 5.21 1.62
N LYS A 66 3.54 5.71 1.74
CA LYS A 66 3.23 7.11 2.01
C LYS A 66 2.12 7.19 3.05
N LYS A 67 2.21 8.15 3.97
CA LYS A 67 1.14 8.43 4.94
C LYS A 67 -0.07 8.98 4.18
N LYS A 68 -1.21 8.30 4.33
CA LYS A 68 -2.52 8.78 3.88
C LYS A 68 -3.42 8.87 5.10
N LEU A 69 -4.32 9.85 5.11
CA LEU A 69 -5.36 9.95 6.13
C LEU A 69 -6.50 9.01 5.76
N ASP A 70 -7.22 8.57 6.79
CA ASP A 70 -8.38 7.72 6.62
C ASP A 70 -9.54 8.47 5.97
N VAL A 71 -10.38 7.69 5.30
CA VAL A 71 -11.62 8.19 4.69
C VAL A 71 -12.71 8.15 5.74
N TRP A 72 -13.41 9.27 5.93
CA TRP A 72 -14.56 9.30 6.82
C TRP A 72 -15.70 8.45 6.24
N VAL A 73 -16.17 7.47 7.02
CA VAL A 73 -17.28 6.60 6.68
C VAL A 73 -18.49 6.98 7.55
N PRO A 74 -19.67 7.25 6.97
CA PRO A 74 -20.80 7.82 7.74
C PRO A 74 -21.31 6.96 8.89
N HIS A 75 -21.31 5.64 8.71
CA HIS A 75 -21.92 4.71 9.66
C HIS A 75 -21.08 3.44 9.77
N GLU A 76 -20.97 2.93 10.98
CA GLU A 76 -20.50 1.58 11.25
C GLU A 76 -21.64 0.59 10.95
N LEU A 77 -21.44 -0.27 9.95
CA LEU A 77 -22.47 -1.21 9.51
C LEU A 77 -22.45 -2.47 10.37
N SER A 78 -23.62 -2.94 10.79
CA SER A 78 -23.76 -4.27 11.36
C SER A 78 -23.56 -5.36 10.30
N ALA A 79 -23.29 -6.59 10.73
CA ALA A 79 -23.17 -7.73 9.82
C ALA A 79 -24.42 -7.92 8.94
N THR A 80 -25.61 -7.75 9.52
CA THR A 80 -26.89 -7.82 8.80
C THR A 80 -26.98 -6.72 7.75
N ASN A 81 -26.67 -5.47 8.10
CA ASN A 81 -26.71 -4.35 7.16
C ASN A 81 -25.75 -4.56 5.98
N MET A 82 -24.58 -5.17 6.22
CA MET A 82 -23.63 -5.48 5.15
C MET A 82 -24.19 -6.52 4.17
N ILE A 83 -24.73 -7.63 4.71
CA ILE A 83 -25.30 -8.70 3.90
C ILE A 83 -26.50 -8.19 3.08
N ASP A 84 -27.41 -7.46 3.71
CA ASP A 84 -28.59 -6.91 3.05
C ASP A 84 -28.20 -5.97 1.90
N ARG A 85 -27.22 -5.09 2.11
CA ARG A 85 -26.70 -4.20 1.07
C ARG A 85 -26.10 -4.98 -0.10
N ILE A 86 -25.31 -6.02 0.17
CA ILE A 86 -24.72 -6.87 -0.88
C ILE A 86 -25.83 -7.54 -1.70
N ASN A 87 -26.81 -8.15 -1.04
CA ASN A 87 -27.91 -8.86 -1.69
C ASN A 87 -28.78 -7.93 -2.53
N ILE A 88 -29.11 -6.74 -2.01
CA ILE A 88 -29.87 -5.73 -2.74
C ILE A 88 -29.09 -5.26 -3.97
N CYS A 89 -27.80 -4.95 -3.84
CA CYS A 89 -26.96 -4.53 -4.96
C CYS A 89 -26.85 -5.62 -6.03
N ASP A 90 -26.64 -6.88 -5.64
CA ASP A 90 -26.55 -8.01 -6.56
C ASP A 90 -27.87 -8.23 -7.32
N ALA A 91 -29.01 -8.18 -6.62
CA ALA A 91 -30.33 -8.30 -7.25
C ALA A 91 -30.62 -7.15 -8.23
N LEU A 92 -30.29 -5.91 -7.86
CA LEU A 92 -30.46 -4.74 -8.74
C LEU A 92 -29.55 -4.82 -9.97
N LEU A 93 -28.31 -5.29 -9.80
CA LEU A 93 -27.36 -5.46 -10.90
C LEU A 93 -27.88 -6.50 -11.91
N LYS A 94 -28.25 -7.70 -11.43
CA LYS A 94 -28.82 -8.78 -12.26
C LYS A 94 -30.09 -8.33 -12.99
N ARG A 95 -30.97 -7.62 -12.29
CA ARG A 95 -32.16 -7.04 -12.93
C ARG A 95 -31.78 -6.10 -14.06
N ASN A 96 -30.81 -5.20 -13.84
CA ASN A 96 -30.40 -4.23 -14.85
C ASN A 96 -29.72 -4.86 -16.08
N GLU A 97 -29.07 -6.01 -15.92
CA GLU A 97 -28.51 -6.79 -17.04
C GLU A 97 -29.61 -7.40 -17.92
N ILE A 98 -30.72 -7.86 -17.31
CA ILE A 98 -31.85 -8.47 -18.03
C ILE A 98 -32.76 -7.39 -18.63
N GLU A 99 -33.14 -6.41 -17.82
CA GLU A 99 -34.03 -5.32 -18.19
C GLU A 99 -33.47 -4.00 -17.64
N PRO A 100 -32.74 -3.22 -18.47
CA PRO A 100 -32.15 -1.96 -18.05
C PRO A 100 -33.22 -0.96 -17.61
N PHE A 101 -33.28 -0.67 -16.31
CA PHE A 101 -34.38 0.12 -15.73
C PHE A 101 -33.97 1.53 -15.30
N LEU A 102 -32.67 1.90 -15.42
CA LEU A 102 -32.15 3.18 -14.93
C LEU A 102 -32.84 4.40 -15.55
N LYS A 103 -33.32 4.32 -16.80
CA LYS A 103 -34.06 5.42 -17.46
C LYS A 103 -35.43 5.69 -16.83
N CYS A 104 -35.96 4.73 -16.07
CA CYS A 104 -37.27 4.82 -15.42
C CYS A 104 -37.15 5.13 -13.92
N VAL A 105 -35.94 5.33 -13.39
CA VAL A 105 -35.73 5.60 -11.97
C VAL A 105 -35.95 7.09 -11.69
N ILE A 106 -36.85 7.38 -10.74
CA ILE A 106 -37.06 8.71 -10.16
C ILE A 106 -36.61 8.65 -8.70
N THR A 107 -35.68 9.51 -8.29
CA THR A 107 -35.16 9.59 -6.92
C THR A 107 -35.42 10.96 -6.32
N GLY A 108 -35.67 11.02 -5.01
CA GLY A 108 -35.71 12.25 -4.23
C GLY A 108 -34.99 12.06 -2.90
N ASN A 109 -34.33 13.11 -2.43
CA ASN A 109 -33.75 13.16 -1.08
C ASN A 109 -33.93 14.57 -0.51
N GLU A 110 -34.21 14.66 0.78
CA GLU A 110 -34.32 15.95 1.47
C GLU A 110 -32.93 16.37 1.98
N LYS A 111 -32.61 17.65 1.83
CA LYS A 111 -31.38 18.25 2.35
C LYS A 111 -31.73 19.61 2.95
N TRP A 112 -31.20 19.87 4.14
CA TRP A 112 -31.30 21.16 4.82
C TRP A 112 -30.51 22.25 4.11
#